data_AF-A0A1Y5G4H8-F1
#
_entry.id   AF-A0A1Y5G4H8-F1
#
_cell.length_a   1.000
_cell.length_b   1.000
_cell.length_c   1.000
_cell.angle_alpha   90.00
_cell.angle_beta   90.00
_cell.angle_gamma   90.00
#
_symmetry.space_group_name_H-M   'P 1'
#
loop_
_entity.id
_entity.type
_entity.pdbx_description
1 polymer ?
#
loop_
_entity_poly.entity_id
_entity_poly.type
_entity_poly.pdbx_seq_one_letter_code
_entity_poly.pdbx_strand_id
1 'polypeptide(L)'
;MTFWLVISAFLVMALSFLLYGFLPAVKRRRNEILLSGAVNQQQDDQQQQLNIGLFREQQAVLDSQRDAGTLGDSEYAELLADAQRRLLQDVKGSGENSTAPASIADGQGGSWLLIVTAFVVLSFSLFLYNYLGAANDMDIARLIKQSQSQQAAGQTNKGAVANQLHAALKKGTQASPDNIYYWVLLARLEQERKNLNAAAAAYKSALIVAPNDANIHGELAQVLFSLADNMPTAEMQAHASQALAADPTNASALGLLGIAAFAQQDYRAAATYWQGALQNTPPMSSSATALRSGISRAKALLGEDVSDWSMSLNISLPVPIVAPADATVFIYLREWQGMPMPLVAQRVKVADLPLTIKFDDTMALSPERLPSSIPQIEAVARIAMSGNRQSSSGDLEGRLGPLTTEEIKQALHLEINKRLP
;
A
#
# COMPACT_ATOMS: atom_id res chain seq x y z
N MET A 1 -3.15 -11.79 -9.57
CA MET A 1 -3.82 -12.78 -10.46
C MET A 1 -5.24 -13.15 -10.02
N THR A 2 -5.57 -13.18 -8.72
CA THR A 2 -6.89 -13.62 -8.22
C THR A 2 -8.05 -12.68 -8.57
N PHE A 3 -7.83 -11.36 -8.60
CA PHE A 3 -8.88 -10.38 -8.92
C PHE A 3 -9.45 -10.55 -10.34
N TRP A 4 -8.57 -10.67 -11.33
CA TRP A 4 -8.96 -10.88 -12.72
C TRP A 4 -9.67 -12.22 -12.94
N LEU A 5 -9.29 -13.27 -12.19
CA LEU A 5 -9.97 -14.57 -12.22
C LEU A 5 -11.42 -14.48 -11.74
N VAL A 6 -11.66 -13.75 -10.65
CA VAL A 6 -13.00 -13.53 -10.10
C VAL A 6 -13.86 -12.75 -11.09
N ILE A 7 -13.33 -11.67 -11.67
CA ILE A 7 -14.04 -10.90 -12.70
C ILE A 7 -14.36 -11.78 -13.91
N SER A 8 -13.39 -12.55 -14.43
CA SER A 8 -13.64 -13.45 -15.56
C SER A 8 -14.68 -14.53 -15.22
N ALA A 9 -14.72 -15.03 -13.98
CA ALA A 9 -15.73 -15.99 -13.55
C ALA A 9 -17.13 -15.37 -13.53
N PHE A 10 -17.29 -14.15 -13.00
CA PHE A 10 -18.56 -13.42 -13.03
C PHE A 10 -19.01 -13.08 -14.46
N LEU A 11 -18.06 -12.76 -15.34
CA LEU A 11 -18.33 -12.44 -16.75
C LEU A 11 -18.78 -13.68 -17.53
N VAL A 12 -18.13 -14.83 -17.33
CA VAL A 12 -18.54 -16.11 -17.90
C VAL A 12 -19.92 -16.53 -17.38
N MET A 13 -20.20 -16.30 -16.10
CA MET A 13 -21.50 -16.55 -15.50
C MET A 13 -22.58 -15.63 -16.10
N ALA A 14 -22.30 -14.34 -16.28
CA ALA A 14 -23.24 -13.42 -16.94
C ALA A 14 -23.49 -13.82 -18.41
N LEU A 15 -22.44 -14.23 -19.13
CA LEU A 15 -22.55 -14.71 -20.51
C LEU A 15 -23.35 -16.02 -20.61
N SER A 16 -23.20 -16.92 -19.63
CA SER A 16 -23.95 -18.18 -19.59
C SER A 16 -25.43 -17.96 -19.34
N PHE A 17 -25.82 -16.98 -18.51
CA PHE A 17 -27.22 -16.59 -18.35
C PHE A 17 -27.82 -16.00 -19.63
N LEU A 18 -27.06 -15.18 -20.36
CA LEU A 18 -27.48 -14.65 -21.67
C LEU A 18 -27.63 -15.76 -22.73
N LEU A 19 -26.68 -16.69 -22.78
CA LEU A 19 -26.72 -17.83 -23.71
C LEU A 19 -27.81 -18.85 -23.34
N TYR A 20 -28.08 -19.06 -22.06
CA TYR A 20 -29.13 -19.94 -21.56
C TYR A 20 -30.52 -19.45 -21.98
N GLY A 21 -30.77 -18.14 -22.00
CA GLY A 21 -31.99 -17.55 -22.55
C GLY A 21 -32.13 -17.71 -24.08
N PHE A 22 -31.02 -17.86 -24.79
CA PHE A 22 -30.98 -17.96 -26.26
C PHE A 22 -31.25 -19.39 -26.78
N LEU A 23 -30.84 -20.42 -26.03
CA LEU A 23 -30.96 -21.83 -26.43
C LEU A 23 -32.41 -22.35 -26.59
N PRO A 24 -33.39 -22.06 -25.71
CA PRO A 24 -34.76 -22.53 -25.91
C PRO A 24 -35.51 -21.78 -27.02
N ALA A 25 -35.11 -20.54 -27.35
CA ALA A 25 -35.74 -19.73 -28.40
C ALA A 25 -35.35 -20.19 -29.83
N VAL A 26 -34.10 -20.63 -30.02
CA VAL A 26 -33.64 -21.14 -31.33
C VAL A 26 -34.08 -22.58 -31.57
N LYS A 27 -34.25 -23.39 -30.51
CA LYS A 27 -34.74 -24.79 -30.63
C LYS A 27 -36.25 -24.88 -30.91
N ARG A 28 -37.07 -23.93 -30.43
CA ARG A 28 -38.50 -23.86 -30.78
C ARG A 28 -38.75 -23.43 -32.23
N ARG A 29 -38.00 -22.46 -32.76
CA ARG A 29 -38.18 -21.98 -34.15
C ARG A 29 -37.77 -22.95 -35.26
N ARG A 30 -36.88 -23.92 -34.98
CA ARG A 30 -36.44 -24.89 -36.02
C ARG A 30 -37.34 -26.12 -36.16
N ASN A 31 -38.12 -26.46 -35.13
CA ASN A 31 -39.04 -27.60 -35.18
C ASN A 31 -40.48 -27.21 -35.59
N GLU A 32 -40.87 -25.95 -35.45
CA GLU A 32 -42.23 -25.48 -35.81
C GLU A 32 -42.43 -25.12 -37.29
N ILE A 33 -41.39 -25.00 -38.11
CA ILE A 33 -41.53 -24.51 -39.51
C ILE A 33 -41.57 -25.66 -40.55
N LEU A 34 -41.17 -26.89 -40.20
CA LEU A 34 -41.09 -27.99 -41.17
C LEU A 34 -41.99 -29.21 -40.87
N LEU A 35 -42.59 -29.33 -39.67
CA LEU A 35 -43.53 -30.43 -39.36
C LEU A 35 -45.00 -30.00 -39.26
N SER A 36 -45.31 -28.72 -39.09
CA SER A 36 -46.67 -28.21 -38.86
C SER A 36 -47.49 -28.02 -40.14
N GLY A 37 -46.85 -27.71 -41.28
CA GLY A 37 -47.54 -27.55 -42.56
C GLY A 37 -48.06 -28.86 -43.16
N ALA A 38 -47.27 -29.94 -43.07
CA ALA A 38 -47.65 -31.23 -43.65
C ALA A 38 -48.63 -32.01 -42.74
N VAL A 39 -48.50 -31.94 -41.41
CA VAL A 39 -49.34 -32.73 -40.48
C VAL A 39 -50.75 -32.15 -40.35
N ASN A 40 -50.90 -30.82 -40.33
CA ASN A 40 -52.24 -30.20 -40.27
C ASN A 40 -53.02 -30.38 -41.57
N GLN A 41 -52.34 -30.27 -42.73
CA GLN A 41 -52.98 -30.46 -44.04
C GLN A 41 -53.43 -31.92 -44.23
N GLN A 42 -52.65 -32.89 -43.74
CA GLN A 42 -53.01 -34.30 -43.78
C GLN A 42 -54.13 -34.67 -42.79
N GLN A 43 -54.22 -34.01 -41.63
CA GLN A 43 -55.32 -34.19 -40.67
C GLN A 43 -56.63 -33.55 -41.15
N ASP A 44 -56.57 -32.36 -41.75
CA ASP A 44 -57.74 -31.68 -42.33
C ASP A 44 -58.31 -32.48 -43.52
N ASP A 45 -57.44 -32.97 -44.42
CA ASP A 45 -57.85 -33.83 -45.54
C ASP A 45 -58.47 -35.15 -45.05
N GLN A 46 -57.94 -35.74 -43.97
CA GLN A 46 -58.46 -36.98 -43.41
C GLN A 46 -59.81 -36.79 -42.69
N GLN A 47 -60.02 -35.67 -41.98
CA GLN A 47 -61.30 -35.31 -41.39
C GLN A 47 -62.37 -35.01 -42.46
N GLN A 48 -62.01 -34.32 -43.54
CA GLN A 48 -62.93 -34.08 -44.66
C GLN A 48 -63.37 -35.38 -45.34
N GLN A 49 -62.45 -36.33 -45.55
CA GLN A 49 -62.79 -37.64 -46.11
C GLN A 49 -63.74 -38.45 -45.20
N LEU A 50 -63.55 -38.40 -43.88
CA LEU A 50 -64.43 -39.03 -42.90
C LEU A 50 -65.84 -38.42 -42.92
N ASN A 51 -65.95 -37.08 -42.93
CA ASN A 51 -67.24 -36.38 -42.93
C ASN A 51 -68.03 -36.65 -44.23
N ILE A 52 -67.36 -36.69 -45.38
CA ILE A 52 -67.98 -37.06 -46.66
C ILE A 52 -68.43 -38.53 -46.64
N GLY A 53 -67.66 -39.43 -46.02
CA GLY A 53 -68.02 -40.83 -45.85
C GLY A 53 -69.30 -41.03 -45.04
N LEU A 54 -69.38 -40.38 -43.87
CA LEU A 54 -70.57 -40.43 -43.00
C LEU A 54 -71.82 -39.87 -43.69
N PHE A 55 -71.68 -38.78 -44.46
CA PHE A 55 -72.80 -38.24 -45.25
C PHE A 55 -73.32 -39.25 -46.28
N ARG A 56 -72.44 -39.96 -46.99
CA ARG A 56 -72.85 -40.97 -47.97
C ARG A 56 -73.57 -42.16 -47.33
N GLU A 57 -73.12 -42.58 -46.16
CA GLU A 57 -73.77 -43.64 -45.39
C GLU A 57 -75.18 -43.20 -44.96
N GLN A 58 -75.30 -41.97 -44.45
CA GLN A 58 -76.59 -41.41 -44.05
C GLN A 58 -77.55 -41.25 -45.23
N GLN A 59 -77.04 -40.85 -46.40
CA GLN A 59 -77.81 -40.78 -47.64
C GLN A 59 -78.33 -42.17 -48.07
N ALA A 60 -77.48 -43.21 -48.03
CA ALA A 60 -77.88 -44.56 -48.40
C ALA A 60 -78.98 -45.13 -47.47
N VAL A 61 -78.97 -44.76 -46.19
CA VAL A 61 -80.04 -45.12 -45.24
C VAL A 61 -81.34 -44.42 -45.60
N LEU A 62 -81.31 -43.13 -45.92
CA LEU A 62 -82.49 -42.37 -46.36
C LEU A 62 -83.06 -42.91 -47.68
N ASP A 63 -82.19 -43.29 -48.62
CA ASP A 63 -82.58 -43.91 -49.89
C ASP A 63 -83.30 -45.24 -49.66
N SER A 64 -82.74 -46.10 -48.80
CA SER A 64 -83.36 -47.39 -48.45
C SER A 64 -84.73 -47.23 -47.77
N GLN A 65 -84.90 -46.21 -46.92
CA GLN A 65 -86.19 -45.92 -46.27
C GLN A 65 -87.23 -45.36 -47.24
N ARG A 66 -86.82 -44.52 -48.20
CA ARG A 66 -87.69 -44.06 -49.29
C ARG A 66 -88.11 -45.24 -50.17
N ASP A 67 -87.16 -46.07 -50.58
CA ASP A 67 -87.41 -47.20 -51.48
C ASP A 67 -88.25 -48.31 -50.81
N ALA A 68 -88.15 -48.44 -49.47
CA ALA A 68 -89.03 -49.30 -48.67
C ALA A 68 -90.43 -48.70 -48.42
N GLY A 69 -90.70 -47.47 -48.87
CA GLY A 69 -91.97 -46.77 -48.73
C GLY A 69 -92.27 -46.30 -47.30
N THR A 70 -91.28 -46.30 -46.41
CA THR A 70 -91.43 -45.86 -45.01
C THR A 70 -91.18 -44.37 -44.81
N LEU A 71 -90.55 -43.70 -45.80
CA LEU A 71 -90.28 -42.28 -45.82
C LEU A 71 -90.90 -41.63 -47.06
N GLY A 72 -91.70 -40.56 -46.89
CA GLY A 72 -92.32 -39.86 -48.01
C GLY A 72 -91.33 -39.02 -48.81
N ASP A 73 -91.57 -38.84 -50.12
CA ASP A 73 -90.65 -38.11 -51.02
C ASP A 73 -90.36 -36.67 -50.58
N SER A 74 -91.35 -35.98 -49.97
CA SER A 74 -91.17 -34.63 -49.45
C SER A 74 -90.28 -34.60 -48.20
N GLU A 75 -90.43 -35.57 -47.30
CA GLU A 75 -89.62 -35.70 -46.08
C GLU A 75 -88.19 -36.11 -46.41
N TYR A 76 -88.01 -36.99 -47.40
CA TYR A 76 -86.70 -37.35 -47.93
C TYR A 76 -85.95 -36.11 -48.45
N ALA A 77 -86.62 -35.26 -49.23
CA ALA A 77 -86.00 -34.06 -49.80
C ALA A 77 -85.55 -33.06 -48.71
N GLU A 78 -86.34 -32.90 -47.65
CA GLU A 78 -86.00 -32.01 -46.53
C GLU A 78 -84.82 -32.54 -45.70
N LEU A 79 -84.86 -33.84 -45.34
CA LEU A 79 -83.77 -34.48 -44.59
C LEU A 79 -82.46 -34.51 -45.37
N LEU A 80 -82.52 -34.73 -46.69
CA LEU A 80 -81.34 -34.67 -47.55
C LEU A 80 -80.76 -33.26 -47.63
N ALA A 81 -81.61 -32.24 -47.76
CA ALA A 81 -81.17 -30.84 -47.83
C ALA A 81 -80.48 -30.40 -46.53
N ASP A 82 -80.99 -30.82 -45.37
CA ASP A 82 -80.38 -30.53 -44.08
C ASP A 82 -79.06 -31.27 -43.86
N ALA A 83 -78.96 -32.53 -44.31
CA ALA A 83 -77.69 -33.26 -44.31
C ALA A 83 -76.63 -32.59 -45.20
N GLN A 84 -77.01 -32.09 -46.37
CA GLN A 84 -76.12 -31.34 -47.27
C GLN A 84 -75.65 -30.02 -46.66
N ARG A 85 -76.53 -29.29 -45.96
CA ARG A 85 -76.16 -28.05 -45.26
C ARG A 85 -75.13 -28.29 -44.16
N ARG A 86 -75.31 -29.36 -43.36
CA ARG A 86 -74.35 -29.74 -42.31
C ARG A 86 -72.97 -30.07 -42.89
N LEU A 87 -72.94 -30.85 -43.98
CA LEU A 87 -71.68 -31.16 -44.68
C LEU A 87 -70.97 -29.89 -45.17
N LEU A 88 -71.70 -28.94 -45.75
CA LEU A 88 -71.13 -27.66 -46.22
C LEU A 88 -70.61 -26.77 -45.08
N GLN A 89 -71.24 -26.84 -43.90
CA GLN A 89 -70.81 -26.08 -42.73
C GLN A 89 -69.52 -26.67 -42.12
N ASP A 90 -69.42 -27.99 -42.04
CA ASP A 90 -68.23 -28.69 -41.54
C ASP A 90 -67.02 -28.53 -42.48
N VAL A 91 -67.25 -28.44 -43.80
CA VAL A 91 -66.17 -28.19 -44.79
C VAL A 91 -65.68 -26.73 -44.76
N LYS A 92 -66.55 -25.75 -44.43
CA LYS A 92 -66.15 -24.34 -44.27
C LYS A 92 -65.46 -24.05 -42.93
N GLY A 93 -65.82 -24.75 -41.86
CA GLY A 93 -65.28 -24.55 -40.51
C GLY A 93 -63.77 -24.80 -40.37
N SER A 94 -63.15 -25.57 -41.29
CA SER A 94 -61.71 -25.85 -41.27
C SER A 94 -60.86 -24.79 -41.98
N GLY A 95 -61.46 -23.84 -42.72
CA GLY A 95 -60.74 -22.80 -43.46
C GLY A 95 -60.62 -21.44 -42.78
N GLU A 96 -61.40 -21.18 -41.71
CA GLU A 96 -61.54 -19.85 -41.08
C GLU A 96 -60.85 -19.71 -39.71
N ASN A 97 -60.06 -20.69 -39.27
CA ASN A 97 -59.19 -20.55 -38.09
C ASN A 97 -57.76 -20.11 -38.45
N SER A 98 -57.65 -19.24 -39.46
CA SER A 98 -56.46 -18.39 -39.61
C SER A 98 -56.49 -17.31 -38.53
N THR A 99 -55.85 -17.64 -37.40
CA THR A 99 -55.25 -16.72 -36.43
C THR A 99 -55.54 -15.23 -36.66
N ALA A 100 -56.45 -14.67 -35.87
CA ALA A 100 -56.30 -13.27 -35.48
C ALA A 100 -54.87 -13.11 -34.94
N PRO A 101 -54.03 -12.21 -35.49
CA PRO A 101 -52.71 -12.00 -34.93
C PRO A 101 -52.95 -11.39 -33.55
N ALA A 102 -52.76 -12.19 -32.50
CA ALA A 102 -52.37 -11.64 -31.23
C ALA A 102 -51.11 -10.83 -31.54
N SER A 103 -51.25 -9.51 -31.58
CA SER A 103 -50.15 -8.57 -31.64
C SER A 103 -49.35 -8.69 -30.35
N ILE A 104 -48.61 -9.79 -30.21
CA ILE A 104 -47.38 -9.79 -29.44
C ILE A 104 -46.47 -8.90 -30.27
N ALA A 105 -46.34 -7.65 -29.83
CA ALA A 105 -45.37 -6.72 -30.38
C ALA A 105 -44.07 -7.47 -30.62
N ASP A 106 -43.64 -7.47 -31.87
CA ASP A 106 -42.45 -8.12 -32.38
C ASP A 106 -41.24 -7.44 -31.73
N GLY A 107 -40.92 -7.81 -30.49
CA GLY A 107 -39.79 -7.31 -29.70
C GLY A 107 -38.46 -7.88 -30.18
N GLN A 108 -38.34 -8.19 -31.46
CA GLN A 108 -37.23 -8.96 -32.05
C GLN A 108 -36.04 -8.09 -32.49
N GLY A 109 -36.08 -6.78 -32.25
CA GLY A 109 -34.97 -5.85 -32.52
C GLY A 109 -34.11 -5.46 -31.31
N GLY A 110 -34.53 -5.81 -30.08
CA GLY A 110 -33.91 -5.27 -28.85
C GLY A 110 -32.87 -6.16 -28.18
N SER A 111 -32.83 -7.47 -28.45
CA SER A 111 -31.95 -8.39 -27.73
C SER A 111 -30.46 -8.19 -28.06
N TRP A 112 -30.14 -7.79 -29.29
CA TRP A 112 -28.80 -7.34 -29.68
C TRP A 112 -28.35 -6.12 -28.84
N LEU A 113 -29.28 -5.21 -28.48
CA LEU A 113 -28.96 -4.07 -27.62
C LEU A 113 -28.54 -4.52 -26.21
N LEU A 114 -29.04 -5.64 -25.68
CA LEU A 114 -28.60 -6.16 -24.39
C LEU A 114 -27.15 -6.68 -24.45
N ILE A 115 -26.78 -7.35 -25.54
CA ILE A 115 -25.40 -7.82 -25.76
C ILE A 115 -24.47 -6.62 -25.90
N VAL A 116 -24.83 -5.65 -26.76
CA VAL A 116 -24.05 -4.42 -26.92
C VAL A 116 -23.94 -3.65 -25.61
N THR A 117 -25.04 -3.52 -24.85
CA THR A 117 -25.02 -2.86 -23.54
C THR A 117 -24.14 -3.61 -22.55
N ALA A 118 -24.15 -4.94 -22.52
CA ALA A 118 -23.27 -5.73 -21.66
C ALA A 118 -21.79 -5.51 -22.02
N PHE A 119 -21.44 -5.50 -23.31
CA PHE A 119 -20.07 -5.18 -23.75
C PHE A 119 -19.68 -3.74 -23.42
N VAL A 120 -20.58 -2.77 -23.63
CA VAL A 120 -20.34 -1.36 -23.29
C VAL A 120 -20.12 -1.20 -21.79
N VAL A 121 -20.97 -1.79 -20.95
CA VAL A 121 -20.82 -1.76 -19.48
C VAL A 121 -19.52 -2.43 -19.05
N LEU A 122 -19.14 -3.55 -19.66
CA LEU A 122 -17.88 -4.23 -19.36
C LEU A 122 -16.67 -3.36 -19.75
N SER A 123 -16.62 -2.87 -20.98
CA SER A 123 -15.54 -2.01 -21.47
C SER A 123 -15.46 -0.71 -20.67
N PHE A 124 -16.60 -0.12 -20.33
CA PHE A 124 -16.67 1.07 -19.50
C PHE A 124 -16.20 0.79 -18.07
N SER A 125 -16.57 -0.35 -17.49
CA SER A 125 -16.10 -0.78 -16.17
C SER A 125 -14.58 -1.02 -16.14
N LEU A 126 -14.03 -1.70 -17.16
CA LEU A 126 -12.58 -1.90 -17.30
C LEU A 126 -11.85 -0.57 -17.49
N PHE A 127 -12.42 0.34 -18.28
CA PHE A 127 -11.90 1.70 -18.45
C PHE A 127 -11.90 2.47 -17.12
N LEU A 128 -13.03 2.45 -16.41
CA LEU A 128 -13.18 3.14 -15.13
C LEU A 128 -12.24 2.57 -14.07
N TYR A 129 -12.05 1.25 -14.04
CA TYR A 129 -11.08 0.60 -13.17
C TYR A 129 -9.64 0.91 -13.57
N ASN A 130 -9.32 1.03 -14.86
CA ASN A 130 -7.98 1.43 -15.28
C ASN A 130 -7.69 2.90 -14.95
N TYR A 131 -8.73 3.75 -14.88
CA TYR A 131 -8.61 5.17 -14.57
C TYR A 131 -8.64 5.47 -13.05
N LEU A 132 -9.51 4.81 -12.27
CA LEU A 132 -9.67 5.02 -10.82
C LEU A 132 -9.01 3.93 -9.95
N GLY A 133 -8.66 2.78 -10.54
CA GLY A 133 -8.24 1.61 -9.79
C GLY A 133 -6.80 1.71 -9.30
N ALA A 134 -6.58 1.31 -8.05
CA ALA A 134 -5.30 1.33 -7.37
C ALA A 134 -4.50 0.02 -7.53
N ALA A 135 -4.62 -0.65 -8.68
CA ALA A 135 -4.00 -1.97 -8.89
C ALA A 135 -2.46 -1.91 -8.73
N ASN A 136 -1.85 -0.84 -9.24
CA ASN A 136 -0.41 -0.60 -9.11
C ASN A 136 -0.01 -0.35 -7.64
N ASP A 137 -0.81 0.42 -6.89
CA ASP A 137 -0.57 0.69 -5.47
C ASP A 137 -0.63 -0.58 -4.63
N MET A 138 -1.59 -1.46 -4.91
CA MET A 138 -1.69 -2.75 -4.23
C MET A 138 -0.48 -3.65 -4.48
N ASP A 139 0.04 -3.65 -5.71
CA ASP A 139 1.24 -4.41 -6.05
C ASP A 139 2.49 -3.80 -5.38
N ILE A 140 2.64 -2.46 -5.38
CA ILE A 140 3.70 -1.75 -4.64
C ILE A 140 3.63 -2.09 -3.14
N ALA A 141 2.45 -1.99 -2.53
CA ALA A 141 2.27 -2.30 -1.11
C ALA A 141 2.62 -3.76 -0.78
N ARG A 142 2.26 -4.71 -1.66
CA ARG A 142 2.65 -6.12 -1.52
C ARG A 142 4.16 -6.29 -1.59
N LEU A 143 4.80 -5.65 -2.56
CA LEU A 143 6.25 -5.72 -2.77
C LEU A 143 7.03 -5.11 -1.59
N ILE A 144 6.58 -3.98 -1.04
CA ILE A 144 7.18 -3.38 0.15
C ILE A 144 7.10 -4.34 1.34
N LYS A 145 5.93 -4.92 1.62
CA LYS A 145 5.74 -5.90 2.70
C LYS A 145 6.62 -7.14 2.51
N GLN A 146 6.73 -7.62 1.27
CA GLN A 146 7.59 -8.75 0.94
C GLN A 146 9.07 -8.41 1.12
N SER A 147 9.50 -7.19 0.78
CA SER A 147 10.89 -6.77 0.98
C SER A 147 11.25 -6.73 2.47
N GLN A 148 10.34 -6.23 3.31
CA GLN A 148 10.54 -6.15 4.76
C GLN A 148 10.61 -7.53 5.41
N SER A 149 9.74 -8.47 5.01
CA SER A 149 9.79 -9.84 5.55
C SER A 149 11.06 -10.59 5.13
N GLN A 150 11.54 -10.37 3.90
CA GLN A 150 12.80 -10.95 3.42
C GLN A 150 14.04 -10.33 4.06
N GLN A 151 13.98 -9.06 4.48
CA GLN A 151 15.04 -8.43 5.28
C GLN A 151 15.18 -9.10 6.65
N ALA A 152 14.06 -9.38 7.33
CA ALA A 152 14.06 -10.08 8.62
C ALA A 152 14.53 -11.54 8.51
N ALA A 153 14.23 -12.22 7.40
CA ALA A 153 14.59 -13.62 7.18
C ALA A 153 16.01 -13.85 6.61
N GLY A 154 16.79 -12.80 6.34
CA GLY A 154 18.17 -12.92 5.86
C GLY A 154 18.32 -13.57 4.46
N GLN A 155 17.28 -13.53 3.62
CA GLN A 155 17.22 -14.31 2.38
C GLN A 155 17.92 -13.69 1.16
N THR A 156 18.27 -14.55 0.19
CA THR A 156 19.06 -14.29 -1.03
C THR A 156 18.31 -13.55 -2.15
N ASN A 157 16.97 -13.52 -2.13
CA ASN A 157 16.15 -12.97 -3.23
C ASN A 157 15.87 -11.46 -3.14
N LYS A 158 16.54 -10.72 -2.25
CA LYS A 158 16.34 -9.27 -2.01
C LYS A 158 16.42 -8.45 -3.31
N GLY A 159 17.38 -8.76 -4.18
CA GLY A 159 17.58 -8.03 -5.44
C GLY A 159 16.40 -8.16 -6.42
N ALA A 160 15.74 -9.32 -6.47
CA ALA A 160 14.62 -9.54 -7.38
C ALA A 160 13.39 -8.72 -6.98
N VAL A 161 13.05 -8.70 -5.69
CA VAL A 161 11.93 -7.90 -5.16
C VAL A 161 12.20 -6.40 -5.32
N ALA A 162 13.42 -5.95 -5.04
CA ALA A 162 13.81 -4.55 -5.23
C ALA A 162 13.67 -4.11 -6.69
N ASN A 163 14.07 -4.95 -7.66
CA ASN A 163 13.92 -4.66 -9.08
C ASN A 163 12.45 -4.60 -9.52
N GLN A 164 11.59 -5.48 -8.99
CA GLN A 164 10.15 -5.44 -9.25
C GLN A 164 9.51 -4.18 -8.67
N LEU A 165 9.88 -3.80 -7.45
CA LEU A 165 9.39 -2.58 -6.80
C LEU A 165 9.81 -1.34 -7.59
N HIS A 166 11.06 -1.27 -8.03
CA HIS A 166 11.56 -0.19 -8.88
C HIS A 166 10.76 -0.08 -10.20
N ALA A 167 10.48 -1.21 -10.87
CA ALA A 167 9.70 -1.20 -12.10
C ALA A 167 8.24 -0.74 -11.87
N ALA A 168 7.61 -1.20 -10.77
CA ALA A 168 6.25 -0.78 -10.41
C ALA A 168 6.16 0.72 -10.06
N LEU A 169 7.16 1.24 -9.35
CA LEU A 169 7.26 2.67 -9.04
C LEU A 169 7.49 3.50 -10.30
N LYS A 170 8.41 3.11 -11.19
CA LYS A 170 8.59 3.80 -12.49
C LYS A 170 7.32 3.83 -13.31
N LYS A 171 6.62 2.70 -13.41
CA LYS A 171 5.31 2.64 -14.08
C LYS A 171 4.30 3.60 -13.43
N GLY A 172 4.26 3.63 -12.10
CA GLY A 172 3.42 4.55 -11.33
C GLY A 172 3.73 6.01 -11.65
N THR A 173 5.01 6.41 -11.63
CA THR A 173 5.42 7.79 -11.94
C THR A 173 5.09 8.23 -13.37
N GLN A 174 5.05 7.30 -14.33
CA GLN A 174 4.66 7.59 -15.72
C GLN A 174 3.14 7.68 -15.89
N ALA A 175 2.39 6.80 -15.21
CA ALA A 175 0.93 6.77 -15.29
C ALA A 175 0.28 7.91 -14.49
N SER A 176 0.91 8.34 -13.40
CA SER A 176 0.43 9.43 -12.54
C SER A 176 1.60 10.33 -12.11
N PRO A 177 2.09 11.21 -13.00
CA PRO A 177 3.19 12.12 -12.69
C PRO A 177 2.90 13.08 -11.53
N ASP A 178 1.63 13.39 -11.29
CA ASP A 178 1.18 14.30 -10.23
C ASP A 178 1.05 13.58 -8.86
N ASN A 179 1.39 12.29 -8.77
CA ASN A 179 1.37 11.57 -7.51
C ASN A 179 2.73 11.64 -6.82
N ILE A 180 2.82 12.50 -5.80
CA ILE A 180 4.01 12.73 -4.98
C ILE A 180 4.57 11.44 -4.35
N TYR A 181 3.71 10.49 -3.96
CA TYR A 181 4.11 9.28 -3.23
C TYR A 181 4.97 8.36 -4.10
N TYR A 182 4.66 8.25 -5.39
CA TYR A 182 5.46 7.43 -6.30
C TYR A 182 6.87 7.98 -6.46
N TRP A 183 7.02 9.30 -6.55
CA TRP A 183 8.32 9.95 -6.65
C TRP A 183 9.15 9.80 -5.38
N VAL A 184 8.56 10.04 -4.20
CA VAL A 184 9.25 9.90 -2.92
C VAL A 184 9.68 8.45 -2.66
N LEU A 185 8.80 7.48 -2.91
CA LEU A 185 9.14 6.07 -2.75
C LEU A 185 10.22 5.62 -3.74
N LEU A 186 10.17 6.10 -4.99
CA LEU A 186 11.20 5.84 -5.98
C LEU A 186 12.55 6.42 -5.53
N ALA A 187 12.55 7.65 -5.02
CA ALA A 187 13.76 8.31 -4.54
C ALA A 187 14.43 7.54 -3.41
N ARG A 188 13.65 7.14 -2.40
CA ARG A 188 14.13 6.33 -1.26
C ARG A 188 14.68 4.98 -1.70
N LEU A 189 14.01 4.30 -2.62
CA LEU A 189 14.49 3.04 -3.18
C LEU A 189 15.83 3.23 -3.93
N GLU A 190 15.98 4.31 -4.69
CA GLU A 190 17.24 4.60 -5.38
C GLU A 190 18.37 4.98 -4.41
N GLN A 191 18.08 5.63 -3.27
CA GLN A 191 19.05 5.84 -2.20
C GLN A 191 19.53 4.51 -1.59
N GLU A 192 18.62 3.56 -1.30
CA GLU A 192 18.98 2.23 -0.80
C GLU A 192 19.89 1.48 -1.79
N ARG A 193 19.67 1.68 -3.09
CA ARG A 193 20.50 1.14 -4.17
C ARG A 193 21.78 1.93 -4.42
N LYS A 194 22.05 2.97 -3.63
CA LYS A 194 23.19 3.90 -3.76
C LYS A 194 23.24 4.67 -5.07
N ASN A 195 22.13 4.72 -5.82
CA ASN A 195 22.02 5.51 -7.04
C ASN A 195 21.51 6.92 -6.71
N LEU A 196 22.39 7.72 -6.11
CA LEU A 196 22.01 9.03 -5.59
C LEU A 196 21.56 10.01 -6.68
N ASN A 197 22.07 9.87 -7.92
CA ASN A 197 21.66 10.70 -9.05
C ASN A 197 20.18 10.49 -9.40
N ALA A 198 19.74 9.22 -9.46
CA ALA A 198 18.33 8.91 -9.71
C ALA A 198 17.44 9.31 -8.53
N ALA A 199 17.93 9.17 -7.30
CA ALA A 199 17.21 9.64 -6.11
C ALA A 199 16.97 11.16 -6.14
N ALA A 200 18.01 11.95 -6.42
CA ALA A 200 17.89 13.40 -6.53
C ALA A 200 16.90 13.80 -7.64
N ALA A 201 16.94 13.13 -8.79
CA ALA A 201 16.00 13.38 -9.89
C ALA A 201 14.55 13.08 -9.47
N ALA A 202 14.30 11.97 -8.78
CA ALA A 202 12.97 11.61 -8.30
C ALA A 202 12.44 12.60 -7.25
N TYR A 203 13.27 13.05 -6.30
CA TYR A 203 12.88 14.10 -5.35
C TYR A 203 12.59 15.43 -6.04
N LYS A 204 13.38 15.82 -7.05
CA LYS A 204 13.10 17.01 -7.86
C LYS A 204 11.75 16.92 -8.56
N SER A 205 11.39 15.75 -9.12
CA SER A 205 10.06 15.51 -9.67
C SER A 205 8.96 15.62 -8.61
N ALA A 206 9.20 15.11 -7.40
CA ALA A 206 8.25 15.25 -6.29
C ALA A 206 8.00 16.72 -5.91
N LEU A 207 9.04 17.56 -5.95
CA LEU A 207 8.94 19.01 -5.69
C LEU A 207 8.22 19.77 -6.80
N ILE A 208 8.12 19.24 -8.04
CA ILE A 208 7.25 19.85 -9.06
C ILE A 208 5.78 19.76 -8.62
N VAL A 209 5.40 18.65 -7.98
CA VAL A 209 4.04 18.39 -7.48
C VAL A 209 3.76 19.13 -6.18
N ALA A 210 4.72 19.13 -5.24
CA ALA A 210 4.62 19.82 -3.96
C ALA A 210 5.84 20.74 -3.71
N PRO A 211 5.84 21.96 -4.26
CA PRO A 211 7.00 22.85 -4.25
C PRO A 211 7.47 23.32 -2.88
N ASN A 212 6.63 23.23 -1.85
CA ASN A 212 6.92 23.76 -0.51
C ASN A 212 7.00 22.65 0.56
N ASP A 213 7.13 21.38 0.15
CA ASP A 213 7.20 20.28 1.12
C ASP A 213 8.55 20.27 1.85
N ALA A 214 8.51 20.55 3.16
CA ALA A 214 9.68 20.65 4.02
C ALA A 214 10.53 19.37 4.04
N ASN A 215 9.86 18.21 4.09
CA ASN A 215 10.52 16.92 4.23
C ASN A 215 11.26 16.56 2.94
N ILE A 216 10.63 16.78 1.79
CA ILE A 216 11.25 16.50 0.49
C ILE A 216 12.45 17.41 0.25
N HIS A 217 12.35 18.70 0.60
CA HIS A 217 13.50 19.60 0.55
C HIS A 217 14.66 19.13 1.44
N GLY A 218 14.36 18.66 2.65
CA GLY A 218 15.38 18.13 3.57
C GLY A 218 16.02 16.84 3.04
N GLU A 219 15.22 15.89 2.55
CA GLU A 219 15.71 14.63 1.98
C GLU A 219 16.54 14.88 0.71
N LEU A 220 16.11 15.80 -0.17
CA LEU A 220 16.87 16.19 -1.36
C LEU A 220 18.20 16.86 -0.99
N ALA A 221 18.22 17.77 -0.01
CA ALA A 221 19.45 18.40 0.46
C ALA A 221 20.45 17.36 0.98
N GLN A 222 19.98 16.36 1.73
CA GLN A 222 20.82 15.25 2.20
C GLN A 222 21.41 14.45 1.03
N VAL A 223 20.61 14.12 0.01
CA VAL A 223 21.09 13.40 -1.19
C VAL A 223 22.11 14.23 -1.96
N LEU A 224 21.86 15.53 -2.15
CA LEU A 224 22.78 16.44 -2.84
C LEU A 224 24.11 16.57 -2.10
N PHE A 225 24.08 16.62 -0.77
CA PHE A 225 25.29 16.61 0.06
C PHE A 225 26.10 15.33 -0.15
N SER A 226 25.45 14.17 -0.16
CA SER A 226 26.12 12.89 -0.40
C SER A 226 26.62 12.74 -1.85
N LEU A 227 25.92 13.31 -2.84
CA LEU A 227 26.37 13.36 -4.23
C LEU A 227 27.64 14.19 -4.43
N ALA A 228 27.79 15.24 -3.62
CA ALA A 228 28.95 16.12 -3.64
C ALA A 228 30.07 15.63 -2.70
N ASP A 229 30.18 14.32 -2.46
CA ASP A 229 31.19 13.72 -1.58
C ASP A 229 31.24 14.33 -0.17
N ASN A 230 30.09 14.69 0.39
CA ASN A 230 29.93 15.38 1.67
C ASN A 230 30.54 16.79 1.68
N MET A 231 30.60 17.47 0.53
CA MET A 231 30.90 18.89 0.43
C MET A 231 29.61 19.71 0.33
N PRO A 232 29.51 20.83 1.05
CA PRO A 232 28.35 21.70 0.93
C PRO A 232 28.34 22.40 -0.42
N THR A 233 27.18 22.40 -1.09
CA THR A 233 26.96 23.10 -2.35
C THR A 233 25.84 24.14 -2.20
N ALA A 234 25.81 25.13 -3.09
CA ALA A 234 24.76 26.15 -3.08
C ALA A 234 23.35 25.55 -3.27
N GLU A 235 23.22 24.53 -4.13
CA GLU A 235 21.95 23.84 -4.36
C GLU A 235 21.47 23.09 -3.11
N MET A 236 22.38 22.38 -2.43
CA MET A 236 22.09 21.72 -1.16
C MET A 236 21.63 22.74 -0.11
N GLN A 237 22.37 23.84 0.04
CA GLN A 237 22.05 24.89 1.02
C GLN A 237 20.68 25.52 0.72
N ALA A 238 20.35 25.77 -0.55
CA ALA A 238 19.05 26.30 -0.95
C ALA A 238 17.91 25.38 -0.51
N HIS A 239 18.00 24.07 -0.80
CA HIS A 239 16.98 23.13 -0.36
C HIS A 239 16.92 22.95 1.16
N ALA A 240 18.06 22.91 1.85
CA ALA A 240 18.07 22.87 3.31
C ALA A 240 17.42 24.12 3.93
N SER A 241 17.61 25.30 3.32
CA SER A 241 16.95 26.54 3.77
C SER A 241 15.44 26.53 3.55
N GLN A 242 14.96 25.96 2.44
CA GLN A 242 13.51 25.79 2.19
C GLN A 242 12.88 24.81 3.18
N ALA A 243 13.57 23.70 3.47
CA ALA A 243 13.15 22.75 4.49
C ALA A 243 13.01 23.43 5.86
N LEU A 244 14.01 24.23 6.24
CA LEU A 244 14.01 24.95 7.51
C LEU A 244 12.94 26.06 7.57
N ALA A 245 12.66 26.73 6.46
CA ALA A 245 11.63 27.76 6.39
C ALA A 245 10.22 27.18 6.63
N ALA A 246 9.97 25.97 6.14
CA ALA A 246 8.70 25.27 6.32
C ALA A 246 8.62 24.52 7.66
N ASP A 247 9.72 23.97 8.15
CA ASP A 247 9.85 23.37 9.48
C ASP A 247 11.11 23.87 10.21
N PRO A 248 10.98 24.89 11.08
CA PRO A 248 12.09 25.45 11.85
C PRO A 248 12.78 24.46 12.79
N THR A 249 12.15 23.31 13.08
CA THR A 249 12.64 22.31 14.03
C THR A 249 13.37 21.14 13.36
N ASN A 250 13.45 21.13 12.03
CA ASN A 250 14.05 20.06 11.25
C ASN A 250 15.57 19.94 11.52
N ALA A 251 15.93 18.96 12.36
CA ALA A 251 17.32 18.75 12.79
C ALA A 251 18.27 18.43 11.62
N SER A 252 17.80 17.74 10.58
CA SER A 252 18.62 17.41 9.40
C SER A 252 18.95 18.65 8.58
N ALA A 253 17.96 19.50 8.33
CA ALA A 253 18.15 20.77 7.63
C ALA A 253 19.09 21.71 8.40
N LEU A 254 18.88 21.85 9.71
CA LEU A 254 19.77 22.59 10.62
C LEU A 254 21.20 22.03 10.58
N GLY A 255 21.36 20.71 10.64
CA GLY A 255 22.65 20.04 10.55
C GLY A 255 23.42 20.38 9.27
N LEU A 256 22.75 20.28 8.12
CA LEU A 256 23.34 20.58 6.79
C LEU A 256 23.67 22.06 6.61
N LEU A 257 22.80 22.96 7.07
CA LEU A 257 23.08 24.40 7.06
C LEU A 257 24.27 24.77 7.95
N GLY A 258 24.41 24.11 9.11
CA GLY A 258 25.58 24.27 9.97
C GLY A 258 26.88 23.83 9.28
N ILE A 259 26.85 22.73 8.51
CA ILE A 259 28.00 22.29 7.70
C ILE A 259 28.33 23.33 6.61
N ALA A 260 27.31 23.85 5.92
CA ALA A 260 27.50 24.88 4.89
C ALA A 260 28.09 26.17 5.46
N ALA A 261 27.58 26.64 6.60
CA ALA A 261 28.10 27.81 7.31
C ALA A 261 29.54 27.61 7.78
N PHE A 262 29.86 26.43 8.33
CA PHE A 262 31.21 26.11 8.79
C PHE A 262 32.23 26.12 7.64
N ALA A 263 31.85 25.56 6.47
CA ALA A 263 32.70 25.58 5.28
C ALA A 263 32.94 27.00 4.74
N GLN A 264 31.98 27.91 4.95
CA GLN A 264 32.08 29.34 4.63
C GLN A 264 32.82 30.16 5.70
N GLN A 265 33.40 29.51 6.72
CA GLN A 265 34.04 30.15 7.88
C GLN A 265 33.10 31.02 8.73
N ASP A 266 31.78 30.92 8.53
CA ASP A 266 30.80 31.51 9.43
C ASP A 266 30.57 30.55 10.61
N TYR A 267 31.56 30.50 11.49
CA TYR A 267 31.56 29.61 12.65
C TYR A 267 30.45 29.98 13.65
N ARG A 268 30.03 31.24 13.69
CA ARG A 268 28.93 31.68 14.55
C ARG A 268 27.61 31.09 14.08
N ALA A 269 27.28 31.24 12.79
CA ALA A 269 26.08 30.63 12.24
C ALA A 269 26.12 29.10 12.32
N ALA A 270 27.28 28.48 12.05
CA ALA A 270 27.45 27.04 12.18
C ALA A 270 27.10 26.52 13.59
N ALA A 271 27.66 27.17 14.62
CA ALA A 271 27.36 26.84 16.01
C ALA A 271 25.87 27.01 16.33
N THR A 272 25.25 28.09 15.88
CA THR A 272 23.80 28.34 16.09
C THR A 272 22.93 27.26 15.44
N TYR A 273 23.19 26.91 14.17
CA TYR A 273 22.43 25.87 13.48
C TYR A 273 22.57 24.50 14.16
N TRP A 274 23.79 24.10 14.50
CA TRP A 274 24.00 22.82 15.18
C TRP A 274 23.44 22.79 16.60
N GLN A 275 23.44 23.91 17.32
CA GLN A 275 22.74 24.03 18.61
C GLN A 275 21.23 23.83 18.44
N GLY A 276 20.62 24.44 17.42
CA GLY A 276 19.22 24.21 17.08
C GLY A 276 18.94 22.73 16.76
N ALA A 277 19.79 22.11 15.93
CA ALA A 277 19.66 20.70 15.59
C ALA A 277 19.73 19.79 16.82
N LEU A 278 20.57 20.14 17.80
CA LEU A 278 20.78 19.36 19.01
C LEU A 278 19.53 19.32 19.90
N GLN A 279 18.70 20.36 19.91
CA GLN A 279 17.47 20.42 20.73
C GLN A 279 16.48 19.31 20.38
N ASN A 280 16.40 18.93 19.10
CA ASN A 280 15.50 17.88 18.60
C ASN A 280 16.21 16.57 18.28
N THR A 281 17.49 16.45 18.65
CA THR A 281 18.27 15.23 18.44
C THR A 281 18.34 14.43 19.74
N PRO A 282 18.10 13.10 19.73
CA PRO A 282 18.22 12.28 20.92
C PRO A 282 19.62 12.45 21.57
N PRO A 283 19.72 12.86 22.85
CA PRO A 283 20.98 13.33 23.44
C PRO A 283 22.13 12.31 23.38
N MET A 284 21.83 11.02 23.44
CA MET A 284 22.83 9.93 23.42
C MET A 284 23.01 9.28 22.03
N SER A 285 22.55 9.93 20.96
CA SER A 285 22.75 9.46 19.58
C SER A 285 24.13 9.84 19.05
N SER A 286 24.64 9.09 18.07
CA SER A 286 25.87 9.44 17.35
C SER A 286 25.76 10.81 16.67
N SER A 287 24.57 11.17 16.16
CA SER A 287 24.29 12.49 15.59
C SER A 287 24.46 13.60 16.62
N ALA A 288 23.94 13.43 17.85
CA ALA A 288 24.14 14.40 18.92
C ALA A 288 25.62 14.57 19.28
N THR A 289 26.41 13.50 19.28
CA THR A 289 27.86 13.57 19.52
C THR A 289 28.57 14.35 18.40
N ALA A 290 28.23 14.08 17.13
CA ALA A 290 28.81 14.79 16.00
C ALA A 290 28.47 16.29 16.01
N LEU A 291 27.22 16.65 16.33
CA LEU A 291 26.78 18.03 16.48
C LEU A 291 27.54 18.75 17.59
N ARG A 292 27.67 18.13 18.78
CA ARG A 292 28.42 18.68 19.92
C ARG A 292 29.89 18.93 19.57
N SER A 293 30.54 17.98 18.90
CA SER A 293 31.92 18.13 18.43
C SER A 293 32.05 19.29 17.41
N GLY A 294 31.11 19.40 16.46
CA GLY A 294 31.06 20.52 15.52
C GLY A 294 30.91 21.87 16.20
N ILE A 295 29.97 21.99 17.15
CA ILE A 295 29.75 23.22 17.94
C ILE A 295 31.02 23.62 18.69
N SER A 296 31.67 22.67 19.36
CA SER A 296 32.92 22.92 20.09
C SER A 296 34.02 23.43 19.17
N ARG A 297 34.20 22.78 18.01
CA ARG A 297 35.19 23.21 17.02
C ARG A 297 34.90 24.60 16.45
N ALA A 298 33.63 24.90 16.19
CA ALA A 298 33.23 26.22 15.71
C ALA A 298 33.51 27.32 16.76
N LYS A 299 33.21 27.05 18.03
CA LYS A 299 33.52 27.97 19.15
C LYS A 299 35.02 28.21 19.33
N ALA A 300 35.83 27.14 19.26
CA ALA A 300 37.28 27.26 19.34
C ALA A 300 37.84 28.16 18.21
N LEU A 301 37.29 28.04 16.99
CA LEU A 301 37.68 28.87 15.85
C LEU A 301 37.21 30.34 15.96
N LEU A 302 36.19 30.62 16.77
CA LEU A 302 35.78 31.97 17.14
C LEU A 302 36.66 32.61 18.22
N GLY A 303 37.59 31.85 18.80
CA GLY A 303 38.38 32.29 19.96
C GLY A 303 37.55 32.39 21.24
N GLU A 304 36.41 31.70 21.31
CA GLU A 304 35.70 31.51 22.58
C GLU A 304 36.50 30.53 23.45
N ASP A 305 36.57 30.79 24.76
CA ASP A 305 37.17 29.86 25.72
C ASP A 305 36.35 28.57 25.76
N VAL A 306 36.76 27.61 24.94
CA VAL A 306 36.31 26.23 25.05
C VAL A 306 37.14 25.62 26.18
N SER A 307 36.46 25.30 27.28
CA SER A 307 37.07 24.65 28.44
C SER A 307 37.89 23.43 28.02
N ASP A 308 39.17 23.41 28.39
CA ASP A 308 40.09 22.27 28.21
C ASP A 308 39.79 21.09 29.14
N TRP A 309 38.70 21.19 29.92
CA TRP A 309 38.30 20.15 30.84
C TRP A 309 38.09 18.83 30.10
N SER A 310 38.82 17.80 30.53
CA SER A 310 38.57 16.45 30.10
C SER A 310 38.91 15.44 31.19
N MET A 311 38.18 14.33 31.18
CA MET A 311 38.30 13.25 32.14
C MET A 311 38.43 11.93 31.41
N SER A 312 39.50 11.18 31.66
CA SER A 312 39.66 9.84 31.08
C SER A 312 39.27 8.78 32.11
N LEU A 313 38.23 8.02 31.78
CA LEU A 313 37.69 6.96 32.63
C LEU A 313 37.85 5.62 31.92
N ASN A 314 38.58 4.70 32.53
CA ASN A 314 38.67 3.31 32.12
C ASN A 314 37.62 2.49 32.88
N ILE A 315 36.74 1.81 32.15
CA ILE A 315 35.65 1.02 32.69
C ILE A 315 35.92 -0.46 32.42
N SER A 316 35.81 -1.27 33.45
CA SER A 316 36.00 -2.73 33.38
C SER A 316 34.88 -3.48 34.10
N LEU A 317 34.67 -4.72 33.69
CA LEU A 317 33.79 -5.68 34.37
C LEU A 317 34.67 -6.74 35.04
N PRO A 318 34.81 -6.75 36.38
CA PRO A 318 35.66 -7.71 37.06
C PRO A 318 35.06 -9.13 37.04
N VAL A 319 35.93 -10.12 36.94
CA VAL A 319 35.58 -11.54 37.17
C VAL A 319 35.32 -11.72 38.68
N PRO A 320 34.21 -12.34 39.15
CA PRO A 320 33.36 -13.33 38.47
C PRO A 320 32.00 -12.81 37.95
N ILE A 321 31.82 -11.49 37.81
CA ILE A 321 30.52 -10.93 37.43
C ILE A 321 30.26 -11.18 35.95
N VAL A 322 29.18 -11.91 35.64
CA VAL A 322 28.76 -12.21 34.26
C VAL A 322 27.57 -11.36 33.87
N ALA A 323 27.68 -10.69 32.72
CA ALA A 323 26.61 -9.94 32.08
C ALA A 323 26.48 -10.35 30.60
N PRO A 324 25.28 -10.25 29.98
CA PRO A 324 25.11 -10.53 28.56
C PRO A 324 25.94 -9.58 27.70
N ALA A 325 26.62 -10.09 26.67
CA ALA A 325 27.50 -9.28 25.81
C ALA A 325 26.77 -8.15 25.07
N ASP A 326 25.49 -8.35 24.76
CA ASP A 326 24.61 -7.39 24.11
C ASP A 326 23.91 -6.43 25.08
N ALA A 327 24.05 -6.65 26.40
CA ALA A 327 23.47 -5.76 27.41
C ALA A 327 24.05 -4.35 27.31
N THR A 328 23.19 -3.37 27.61
CA THR A 328 23.55 -1.96 27.51
C THR A 328 24.19 -1.47 28.80
N VAL A 329 25.34 -0.84 28.67
CA VAL A 329 26.05 -0.15 29.75
C VAL A 329 25.79 1.36 29.63
N PHE A 330 25.15 1.93 30.64
CA PHE A 330 24.94 3.36 30.80
C PHE A 330 26.06 3.93 31.65
N ILE A 331 26.88 4.81 31.08
CA ILE A 331 27.99 5.44 31.77
C ILE A 331 27.69 6.93 31.83
N TYR A 332 27.66 7.51 33.01
CA TYR A 332 27.30 8.92 33.18
C TYR A 332 28.09 9.57 34.32
N LEU A 333 28.28 10.88 34.19
CA LEU A 333 28.81 11.70 35.28
C LEU A 333 27.67 12.52 35.86
N ARG A 334 27.65 12.70 37.17
CA ARG A 334 26.71 13.59 37.86
C ARG A 334 27.42 14.37 38.95
N GLU A 335 26.76 15.41 39.44
CA GLU A 335 27.23 16.15 40.61
C GLU A 335 27.17 15.27 41.87
N TRP A 336 28.24 15.30 42.68
CA TRP A 336 28.28 14.56 43.94
C TRP A 336 27.26 15.16 44.93
N GLN A 337 26.39 14.31 45.47
CA GLN A 337 25.27 14.71 46.34
C GLN A 337 24.32 15.76 45.72
N GLY A 338 24.40 15.96 44.41
CA GLY A 338 23.54 16.88 43.67
C GLY A 338 22.24 16.23 43.20
N MET A 339 21.58 16.93 42.27
CA MET A 339 20.39 16.40 41.62
C MET A 339 20.69 15.08 40.87
N PRO A 340 19.71 14.16 40.78
CA PRO A 340 19.92 12.85 40.16
C PRO A 340 20.13 12.90 38.63
N MET A 341 19.95 14.06 38.00
CA MET A 341 20.15 14.25 36.58
C MET A 341 21.65 14.22 36.23
N PRO A 342 22.06 13.39 35.25
CA PRO A 342 23.45 13.35 34.83
C PRO A 342 23.85 14.62 34.07
N LEU A 343 25.12 14.98 34.20
CA LEU A 343 25.78 16.06 33.45
C LEU A 343 26.12 15.61 32.03
N VAL A 344 26.68 14.39 31.92
CA VAL A 344 27.01 13.72 30.66
C VAL A 344 26.56 12.27 30.74
N ALA A 345 26.17 11.69 29.61
CA ALA A 345 25.82 10.28 29.55
C ALA A 345 26.25 9.67 28.21
N GLN A 346 26.80 8.45 28.29
CA GLN A 346 27.22 7.63 27.17
C GLN A 346 26.61 6.23 27.28
N ARG A 347 26.32 5.62 26.13
CA ARG A 347 25.78 4.28 26.03
C ARG A 347 26.74 3.40 25.23
N VAL A 348 27.14 2.29 25.83
CA VAL A 348 28.01 1.28 25.20
C VAL A 348 27.44 -0.12 25.45
N LYS A 349 28.02 -1.16 24.85
CA LYS A 349 27.64 -2.56 25.13
C LYS A 349 28.64 -3.21 26.08
N VAL A 350 28.23 -4.26 26.77
CA VAL A 350 29.13 -5.07 27.60
C VAL A 350 30.26 -5.66 26.76
N ALA A 351 29.98 -6.05 25.52
CA ALA A 351 30.98 -6.52 24.55
C ALA A 351 32.10 -5.51 24.25
N ASP A 352 31.88 -4.21 24.52
CA ASP A 352 32.88 -3.17 24.29
C ASP A 352 33.84 -3.01 25.48
N LEU A 353 33.59 -3.68 26.62
CA LEU A 353 34.42 -3.59 27.82
C LEU A 353 35.60 -4.59 27.79
N PRO A 354 36.78 -4.22 28.34
CA PRO A 354 37.11 -2.95 28.97
C PRO A 354 37.26 -1.81 27.96
N LEU A 355 36.80 -0.62 28.33
CA LEU A 355 36.79 0.57 27.46
C LEU A 355 37.33 1.79 28.21
N THR A 356 38.11 2.62 27.52
CA THR A 356 38.47 3.96 28.01
C THR A 356 37.63 5.01 27.30
N ILE A 357 36.91 5.83 28.07
CA ILE A 357 36.10 6.95 27.59
C ILE A 357 36.73 8.24 28.06
N LYS A 358 36.90 9.18 27.13
CA LYS A 358 37.26 10.57 27.44
C LYS A 358 35.99 11.42 27.46
N PHE A 359 35.66 11.99 28.61
CA PHE A 359 34.58 12.97 28.76
C PHE A 359 35.15 14.38 28.61
N ASP A 360 34.36 15.28 28.04
CA ASP A 360 34.62 16.71 27.96
C ASP A 360 33.31 17.50 28.11
N ASP A 361 33.38 18.83 28.19
CA ASP A 361 32.20 19.69 28.34
C ASP A 361 31.28 19.67 27.12
N THR A 362 31.82 19.33 25.95
CA THR A 362 31.01 19.21 24.74
C THR A 362 29.98 18.12 24.92
N MET A 363 30.29 17.09 25.72
CA MET A 363 29.38 15.98 25.98
C MET A 363 28.20 16.32 26.91
N ALA A 364 28.15 17.53 27.47
CA ALA A 364 27.12 17.94 28.42
C ALA A 364 25.70 17.79 27.84
N LEU A 365 24.77 17.34 28.67
CA LEU A 365 23.35 17.24 28.34
C LEU A 365 22.63 18.59 28.41
N SER A 366 23.22 19.57 29.12
CA SER A 366 22.71 20.94 29.20
C SER A 366 23.86 21.95 29.03
N PRO A 367 23.68 23.01 28.23
CA PRO A 367 24.69 24.06 28.08
C PRO A 367 24.89 24.89 29.35
N GLU A 368 23.92 24.90 30.27
CA GLU A 368 23.99 25.64 31.54
C GLU A 368 24.71 24.88 32.65
N ARG A 369 24.87 23.56 32.49
CA ARG A 369 25.46 22.68 33.52
C ARG A 369 26.56 21.81 32.91
N LEU A 370 27.74 22.41 32.80
CA LEU A 370 28.93 21.75 32.26
C LEU A 370 29.66 20.96 33.36
N PRO A 371 30.22 19.78 33.06
CA PRO A 371 31.11 19.05 33.97
C PRO A 371 32.22 19.90 34.60
N SER A 372 32.86 20.78 33.81
CA SER A 372 33.91 21.69 34.29
C SER A 372 33.47 22.68 35.36
N SER A 373 32.19 23.05 35.36
CA SER A 373 31.62 24.01 36.31
C SER A 373 31.29 23.40 37.67
N ILE A 374 31.37 22.06 37.79
CA ILE A 374 30.98 21.33 39.00
C ILE A 374 32.21 21.00 39.84
N PRO A 375 32.27 21.41 41.13
CA PRO A 375 33.45 21.19 41.97
C PRO A 375 33.75 19.72 42.26
N GLN A 376 32.69 18.91 42.43
CA GLN A 376 32.79 17.50 42.76
C GLN A 376 31.80 16.68 41.94
N ILE A 377 32.31 15.68 41.24
CA ILE A 377 31.50 14.78 40.41
C ILE A 377 31.60 13.34 40.87
N GLU A 378 30.62 12.53 40.46
CA GLU A 378 30.60 11.08 40.59
C GLU A 378 30.46 10.47 39.20
N ALA A 379 31.32 9.51 38.89
CA ALA A 379 31.17 8.65 37.73
C ALA A 379 30.42 7.38 38.11
N VAL A 380 29.41 7.04 37.31
CA VAL A 380 28.62 5.83 37.51
C VAL A 380 28.55 5.06 36.19
N ALA A 381 28.82 3.75 36.24
CA ALA A 381 28.57 2.83 35.12
C ALA A 381 27.59 1.76 35.57
N ARG A 382 26.52 1.58 34.80
CA ARG A 382 25.44 0.65 35.10
C ARG A 382 25.12 -0.24 33.91
N ILE A 383 25.10 -1.55 34.11
CA ILE A 383 24.63 -2.54 33.14
C ILE A 383 23.16 -2.78 33.39
N ALA A 384 22.32 -2.46 32.40
CA ALA A 384 20.90 -2.75 32.45
C ALA A 384 20.66 -4.22 32.05
N MET A 385 20.32 -5.06 33.03
CA MET A 385 20.08 -6.49 32.85
C MET A 385 18.70 -6.77 32.24
N SER A 386 17.73 -5.88 32.48
CA SER A 386 16.35 -5.97 32.01
C SER A 386 16.08 -5.23 30.69
N GLY A 387 17.09 -4.57 30.10
CA GLY A 387 16.95 -3.72 28.92
C GLY A 387 16.23 -2.38 29.15
N ASN A 388 15.78 -2.10 30.37
CA ASN A 388 15.13 -0.85 30.73
C ASN A 388 16.13 0.29 31.00
N ARG A 389 15.70 1.54 30.74
CA ARG A 389 16.52 2.76 30.95
C ARG A 389 16.61 3.21 32.41
N GLN A 390 15.66 2.81 33.25
CA GLN A 390 15.64 3.12 34.68
C GLN A 390 16.32 2.03 35.50
N SER A 391 16.89 2.39 36.66
CA SER A 391 17.50 1.41 37.58
C SER A 391 16.46 0.37 37.96
N SER A 392 16.81 -0.90 37.78
CA SER A 392 15.99 -2.05 38.16
C SER A 392 16.76 -2.97 39.09
N SER A 393 16.02 -3.68 39.95
CA SER A 393 16.60 -4.73 40.79
C SER A 393 17.30 -5.76 39.91
N GLY A 394 18.51 -6.14 40.30
CA GLY A 394 19.37 -7.05 39.53
C GLY A 394 20.34 -6.39 38.56
N ASP A 395 20.23 -5.10 38.28
CA ASP A 395 21.22 -4.36 37.47
C ASP A 395 22.59 -4.36 38.16
N LEU A 396 23.67 -4.32 37.36
CA LEU A 396 25.03 -4.20 37.87
C LEU A 396 25.48 -2.74 37.81
N GLU A 397 26.16 -2.26 38.83
CA GLU A 397 26.58 -0.87 38.97
C GLU A 397 27.98 -0.77 39.57
N GLY A 398 28.78 0.17 39.05
CA GLY A 398 30.02 0.66 39.64
C GLY A 398 29.92 2.15 39.85
N ARG A 399 30.48 2.66 40.95
CA ARG A 399 30.53 4.09 41.27
C ARG A 399 31.94 4.51 41.65
N LEU A 400 32.35 5.68 41.20
CA LEU A 400 33.62 6.32 41.53
C LEU A 400 33.37 7.79 41.86
N GLY A 401 33.58 8.16 43.11
CA GLY A 401 33.42 9.52 43.58
C GLY A 401 33.43 9.63 45.10
N PRO A 402 33.51 10.86 45.63
CA PRO A 402 33.60 12.13 44.90
C PRO A 402 34.95 12.30 44.19
N LEU A 403 34.93 12.94 43.01
CA LEU A 403 36.11 13.29 42.24
C LEU A 403 36.22 14.81 42.16
N THR A 404 37.37 15.34 42.56
CA THR A 404 37.74 16.75 42.48
C THR A 404 38.46 17.07 41.17
N THR A 405 38.57 18.36 40.83
CA THR A 405 39.24 18.83 39.61
C THR A 405 40.67 18.32 39.46
N GLU A 406 41.41 18.12 40.55
CA GLU A 406 42.77 17.59 40.51
C GLU A 406 42.82 16.08 40.25
N GLU A 407 41.90 15.31 40.84
CA GLU A 407 41.82 13.86 40.63
C GLU A 407 41.39 13.53 39.19
N ILE A 408 40.54 14.37 38.60
CA ILE A 408 40.06 14.23 37.21
C ILE A 408 41.19 14.30 36.18
N LYS A 409 42.30 14.98 36.49
CA LYS A 409 43.46 15.08 35.58
C LYS A 409 44.21 13.75 35.42
N GLN A 410 43.97 12.77 36.31
CA GLN A 410 44.62 11.47 36.27
C GLN A 410 43.78 10.45 35.48
N ALA A 411 44.40 9.34 35.07
CA ALA A 411 43.66 8.23 34.47
C ALA A 411 42.88 7.48 35.56
N LEU A 412 41.55 7.51 35.48
CA LEU A 412 40.67 6.94 36.49
C LEU A 412 40.19 5.55 36.08
N HIS A 413 40.02 4.66 37.05
CA HIS A 413 39.51 3.30 36.82
C HIS A 413 38.20 3.07 37.58
N LEU A 414 37.20 2.53 36.90
CA LEU A 414 35.89 2.22 37.44
C LEU A 414 35.53 0.76 37.14
N GLU A 415 35.34 -0.02 38.20
CA GLU A 415 34.89 -1.41 38.12
C GLU A 415 33.38 -1.51 38.39
N ILE A 416 32.66 -2.23 37.54
CA ILE A 416 31.23 -2.53 37.74
C ILE A 416 31.10 -3.74 38.67
N ASN A 417 31.08 -3.51 39.98
CA ASN A 417 31.28 -4.56 40.99
C ASN A 417 30.08 -4.83 41.92
N LYS A 418 29.00 -4.05 41.84
CA LYS A 418 27.85 -4.16 42.75
C LYS A 418 26.58 -4.56 41.99
N ARG A 419 25.80 -5.50 42.54
CA ARG A 419 24.44 -5.79 42.06
C ARG A 419 23.43 -4.97 42.86
N LEU A 420 22.52 -4.29 42.17
CA LEU A 420 21.43 -3.54 42.79
C LEU A 420 20.40 -4.52 43.37
N PRO A 421 19.94 -4.28 44.62
CA PRO A 421 19.01 -5.15 45.32
C PRO A 421 17.63 -5.18 44.66
#